data_AF-A0A8H4BUJ6-F1
#
_entry.id   AF-A0A8H4BUJ6-F1
#
_cell.length_a   1.000
_cell.length_b   1.000
_cell.length_c   1.000
_cell.angle_alpha   90.00
_cell.angle_beta   90.00
_cell.angle_gamma   90.00
#
_symmetry.space_group_name_H-M   'P 1'
#
loop_
_entity.id
_entity.type
_entity.pdbx_description
1 polymer ?
#
loop_
_entity_poly.entity_id
_entity_poly.type
_entity_poly.pdbx_seq_one_letter_code
_entity_poly.pdbx_strand_id
1 'polypeptide(L)'
;MDQQPHQHKKRRIDAYPSFRLNHTDSYQGSFPVYKQPQEITSYSIDHERRVWFDNREMKYYYPPTLDKKDLNVGYDKMIQRDESIPEHIDTLLDALTNANAKQPDDNQTTADIVTWRGIMTKLLCTPYSRKEPWELRATKYNGTIYMEEQVTEKKKNSENQASDRQKLMSYWGYRFETLCTVTKPPHEMTKQDAELQERLTASANTNIQYCILVKTKLGNNSIIMGAEVDCCRGIIVIQNIKEMCIECSVIDVKPKDPLQQPSNYIELKTSRVIESERNQYSFDR
;
A
#
# COMPACT_ATOMS: atom_id res chain seq x y z
N MET A 1 10.51 26.16 -65.07
CA MET A 1 9.92 26.36 -63.74
C MET A 1 10.31 25.15 -62.91
N ASP A 2 11.51 25.17 -62.34
CA ASP A 2 12.00 24.07 -61.49
C ASP A 2 11.67 24.41 -60.04
N GLN A 3 10.65 23.74 -59.50
CA GLN A 3 10.36 23.79 -58.07
C GLN A 3 11.28 22.79 -57.35
N GLN A 4 12.26 23.32 -56.62
CA GLN A 4 13.04 22.53 -55.67
C GLN A 4 12.12 22.00 -54.55
N PRO A 5 12.21 20.72 -54.17
CA PRO A 5 11.42 20.20 -53.07
C PRO A 5 11.96 20.73 -51.75
N HIS A 6 11.08 21.38 -50.99
CA HIS A 6 11.35 21.79 -49.61
C HIS A 6 11.76 20.57 -48.77
N GLN A 7 13.05 20.52 -48.41
CA GLN A 7 13.51 19.62 -47.35
C GLN A 7 12.86 20.06 -46.04
N HIS A 8 11.83 19.33 -45.60
CA HIS A 8 11.42 19.35 -44.21
C HIS A 8 12.60 18.86 -43.36
N LYS A 9 13.34 19.81 -42.78
CA LYS A 9 14.22 19.56 -41.64
C LYS A 9 13.34 18.93 -40.55
N LYS A 10 13.41 17.61 -40.40
CA LYS A 10 12.95 16.90 -39.21
C LYS A 10 13.57 17.64 -38.02
N ARG A 11 12.75 18.33 -37.24
CA ARG A 11 13.13 18.83 -35.91
C ARG A 11 13.76 17.65 -35.19
N ARG A 12 15.06 17.73 -34.87
CA ARG A 12 15.66 16.86 -33.87
C ARG A 12 14.86 17.14 -32.60
N ILE A 13 14.06 16.16 -32.18
CA ILE A 13 13.52 16.12 -30.84
C ILE A 13 14.77 16.01 -29.97
N ASP A 14 15.15 17.11 -29.31
CA ASP A 14 16.25 17.11 -28.37
C ASP A 14 16.03 15.96 -27.39
N ALA A 15 17.01 15.06 -27.30
CA ALA A 15 16.89 13.86 -26.50
C ALA A 15 16.61 14.28 -25.06
N TYR A 16 15.43 13.91 -24.54
CA TYR A 16 15.13 14.07 -23.13
C TYR A 16 16.28 13.51 -22.29
N PRO A 17 16.64 14.15 -21.17
CA PRO A 17 17.59 13.59 -20.23
C PRO A 17 17.19 12.14 -19.92
N SER A 18 18.08 11.20 -20.24
CA SER A 18 17.80 9.77 -20.05
C SER A 18 18.76 9.21 -19.01
N PHE A 19 18.21 8.55 -18.00
CA PHE A 19 18.97 7.75 -17.06
C PHE A 19 18.83 6.28 -17.49
N ARG A 20 19.92 5.68 -17.97
CA ARG A 20 19.89 4.28 -18.36
C ARG A 20 20.06 3.41 -17.13
N LEU A 21 19.14 2.45 -16.97
CA LEU A 21 19.28 1.40 -15.98
C LEU A 21 20.46 0.51 -16.35
N ASN A 22 21.40 0.35 -15.43
CA ASN A 22 22.58 -0.50 -15.62
C ASN A 22 22.29 -1.93 -15.16
N HIS A 23 23.25 -2.84 -15.36
CA HIS A 23 23.19 -4.18 -14.79
C HIS A 23 23.11 -4.11 -13.25
N THR A 24 22.46 -5.08 -12.61
CA THR A 24 22.28 -5.09 -11.14
C THR A 24 23.61 -4.99 -10.40
N ASP A 25 24.69 -5.53 -10.98
CA ASP A 25 26.04 -5.46 -10.40
C ASP A 25 26.56 -4.03 -10.22
N SER A 26 26.10 -3.08 -11.05
CA SER A 26 26.45 -1.67 -10.93
C SER A 26 25.84 -0.99 -9.69
N TYR A 27 24.90 -1.66 -9.01
CA TYR A 27 24.25 -1.16 -7.79
C TYR A 27 24.69 -1.94 -6.54
N GLN A 28 25.71 -2.80 -6.61
CA GLN A 28 26.25 -3.60 -5.48
C GLN A 28 27.07 -2.78 -4.46
N GLY A 29 26.80 -1.47 -4.35
CA GLY A 29 27.43 -0.61 -3.35
C GLY A 29 26.93 -0.89 -1.93
N SER A 30 27.41 -0.09 -0.97
CA SER A 30 26.89 -0.11 0.39
C SER A 30 25.39 0.20 0.40
N PHE A 31 24.62 -0.48 1.25
CA PHE A 31 23.20 -0.18 1.44
C PHE A 31 23.02 1.31 1.79
N PRO A 32 22.19 2.06 1.05
CA PRO A 32 22.03 3.48 1.30
C PRO A 32 21.38 3.71 2.66
N VAL A 33 21.58 4.89 3.24
CA VAL A 33 20.85 5.28 4.46
C VAL A 33 19.35 5.23 4.16
N TYR A 34 18.63 4.42 4.92
CA TYR A 34 17.17 4.40 4.94
C TYR A 34 16.71 4.62 6.38
N LYS A 35 16.19 5.82 6.66
CA LYS A 35 15.75 6.18 8.01
C LYS A 35 14.47 5.40 8.35
N GLN A 36 14.36 4.91 9.58
CA GLN A 36 13.13 4.32 10.10
C GLN A 36 11.91 5.21 9.75
N PRO A 37 10.92 4.69 8.99
CA PRO A 37 9.72 5.43 8.69
C PRO A 37 8.97 5.81 9.97
N GLN A 38 8.43 7.03 10.00
CA GLN A 38 7.61 7.53 11.10
C GLN A 38 6.23 7.89 10.54
N GLU A 39 5.16 7.40 11.16
CA GLU A 39 3.81 7.74 10.74
C GLU A 39 3.49 9.20 11.13
N ILE A 40 3.01 9.97 10.16
CA ILE A 40 2.54 11.35 10.34
C ILE A 40 1.07 11.35 10.74
N THR A 41 0.26 10.63 9.97
CA THR A 41 -1.20 10.59 10.12
C THR A 41 -1.75 9.33 9.45
N SER A 42 -3.05 9.12 9.61
CA SER A 42 -3.81 8.08 8.92
C SER A 42 -5.19 8.60 8.54
N TYR A 43 -5.85 7.85 7.65
CA TYR A 43 -7.22 8.12 7.25
C TYR A 43 -7.88 6.83 6.78
N SER A 44 -9.20 6.85 6.73
CA SER A 44 -10.04 5.76 6.28
C SER A 44 -10.78 6.17 5.01
N ILE A 45 -11.02 5.21 4.12
CA ILE A 45 -11.95 5.36 3.00
C ILE A 45 -13.05 4.33 3.23
N ASP A 46 -14.30 4.78 3.33
CA ASP A 46 -15.42 3.91 3.67
C ASP A 46 -15.98 3.11 2.48
N HIS A 47 -17.02 2.32 2.75
CA HIS A 47 -17.69 1.48 1.77
C HIS A 47 -18.36 2.25 0.61
N GLU A 48 -18.60 3.55 0.75
CA GLU A 48 -19.11 4.46 -0.29
C GLU A 48 -17.99 5.29 -0.94
N ARG A 49 -16.73 4.93 -0.68
CA ARG A 49 -15.52 5.61 -1.16
C ARG A 49 -15.34 7.04 -0.62
N ARG A 50 -15.92 7.35 0.54
CA ARG A 50 -15.73 8.66 1.21
C ARG A 50 -14.51 8.65 2.12
N VAL A 51 -13.76 9.76 2.09
CA VAL A 51 -12.55 9.94 2.90
C VAL A 51 -12.89 10.46 4.29
N TRP A 52 -12.32 9.83 5.31
CA TRP A 52 -12.47 10.20 6.71
C TRP A 52 -11.09 10.28 7.38
N PHE A 53 -10.75 11.41 7.99
CA PHE A 53 -9.47 11.59 8.70
C PHE A 53 -9.50 10.99 10.12
N ASP A 54 -9.88 9.71 10.21
CA ASP A 54 -9.92 8.88 11.41
C ASP A 54 -9.55 7.42 11.09
N ASN A 55 -9.72 6.52 12.07
CA ASN A 55 -9.33 5.11 12.01
C ASN A 55 -10.50 4.14 11.87
N ARG A 56 -11.68 4.60 11.42
CA ARG A 56 -12.90 3.77 11.43
C ARG A 56 -12.78 2.49 10.60
N GLU A 57 -11.96 2.48 9.55
CA GLU A 57 -11.76 1.31 8.70
C GLU A 57 -10.50 0.51 9.05
N MET A 58 -9.79 0.90 10.12
CA MET A 58 -8.65 0.12 10.61
C MET A 58 -9.14 -1.26 11.08
N LYS A 59 -8.48 -2.33 10.61
CA LYS A 59 -8.77 -3.69 11.03
C LYS A 59 -7.69 -4.26 11.93
N TYR A 60 -8.05 -5.28 12.70
CA TYR A 60 -7.14 -6.02 13.55
C TYR A 60 -6.98 -7.44 13.05
N TYR A 61 -5.75 -7.96 13.10
CA TYR A 61 -5.48 -9.33 12.72
C TYR A 61 -6.20 -10.31 13.66
N TYR A 62 -6.94 -11.24 13.07
CA TYR A 62 -7.56 -12.35 13.78
C TYR A 62 -7.47 -13.61 12.91
N PRO A 63 -6.77 -14.65 13.36
CA PRO A 63 -6.47 -15.81 12.52
C PRO A 63 -7.73 -16.50 11.99
N PRO A 64 -7.70 -17.04 10.76
CA PRO A 64 -8.81 -17.80 10.20
C PRO A 64 -8.92 -19.16 10.89
N THR A 65 -10.13 -19.74 10.96
CA THR A 65 -10.28 -21.12 11.45
C THR A 65 -9.78 -22.11 10.40
N LEU A 66 -9.07 -23.16 10.84
CA LEU A 66 -8.33 -24.04 9.93
C LEU A 66 -9.21 -24.80 8.93
N ASP A 67 -10.47 -25.02 9.29
CA ASP A 67 -11.49 -25.76 8.57
C ASP A 67 -12.28 -24.94 7.54
N LYS A 68 -12.19 -23.60 7.57
CA LYS A 68 -13.03 -22.70 6.75
C LYS A 68 -12.17 -21.71 5.95
N LYS A 69 -11.46 -22.22 4.94
CA LYS A 69 -10.46 -21.48 4.13
C LYS A 69 -10.83 -21.30 2.66
N ASP A 70 -12.07 -21.56 2.27
CA ASP A 70 -12.44 -21.43 0.86
C ASP A 70 -12.45 -19.95 0.42
N LEU A 71 -11.40 -19.57 -0.32
CA LEU A 71 -11.21 -18.22 -0.83
C LEU A 71 -12.16 -17.89 -2.00
N ASN A 72 -12.94 -18.85 -2.51
CA ASN A 72 -13.93 -18.60 -3.56
C ASN A 72 -15.26 -18.05 -3.01
N VAL A 73 -15.52 -18.25 -1.70
CA VAL A 73 -16.79 -17.86 -1.07
C VAL A 73 -17.02 -16.36 -1.20
N GLY A 74 -18.16 -15.98 -1.77
CA GLY A 74 -18.60 -14.60 -1.90
C GLY A 74 -18.12 -13.87 -3.15
N TYR A 75 -17.36 -14.52 -4.05
CA TYR A 75 -16.83 -13.87 -5.26
C TYR A 75 -17.91 -13.22 -6.14
N ASP A 76 -19.07 -13.86 -6.25
CA ASP A 76 -20.25 -13.37 -6.99
C ASP A 76 -20.83 -12.06 -6.44
N LYS A 77 -20.55 -11.75 -5.17
CA LYS A 77 -21.04 -10.56 -4.45
C LYS A 77 -19.95 -9.53 -4.17
N MET A 78 -18.77 -9.69 -4.78
CA MET A 78 -17.67 -8.76 -4.60
C MET A 78 -18.08 -7.36 -5.04
N ILE A 79 -17.84 -6.37 -4.18
CA ILE A 79 -17.98 -4.96 -4.54
C ILE A 79 -16.60 -4.47 -4.95
N GLN A 80 -16.45 -4.14 -6.23
CA GLN A 80 -15.21 -3.59 -6.77
C GLN A 80 -15.30 -2.06 -6.80
N ARG A 81 -14.21 -1.42 -6.37
CA ARG A 81 -13.99 0.01 -6.56
C ARG A 81 -14.00 0.33 -8.05
N ASP A 82 -14.60 1.47 -8.40
CA ASP A 82 -14.61 1.96 -9.78
C ASP A 82 -13.22 2.50 -10.16
N GLU A 83 -12.42 1.67 -10.82
CA GLU A 83 -11.07 2.03 -11.29
C GLU A 83 -11.08 2.97 -12.51
N SER A 84 -12.26 3.28 -13.08
CA SER A 84 -12.36 4.28 -14.16
C SER A 84 -12.20 5.71 -13.64
N ILE A 85 -12.41 5.92 -12.33
CA ILE A 85 -12.24 7.20 -11.66
C ILE A 85 -10.77 7.32 -11.21
N PRO A 86 -9.99 8.25 -11.79
CA PRO A 86 -8.61 8.43 -11.39
C PRO A 86 -8.55 9.22 -10.08
N GLU A 87 -8.11 8.59 -9.00
CA GLU A 87 -7.96 9.22 -7.67
C GLU A 87 -6.62 9.92 -7.47
N HIS A 88 -5.69 9.73 -8.41
CA HIS A 88 -4.40 10.40 -8.42
C HIS A 88 -3.65 10.26 -7.07
N ILE A 89 -3.13 11.36 -6.54
CA ILE A 89 -2.55 11.44 -5.18
C ILE A 89 -3.46 12.24 -4.24
N ASP A 90 -4.72 12.45 -4.61
CA ASP A 90 -5.60 13.44 -3.99
C ASP A 90 -5.84 13.12 -2.52
N THR A 91 -6.19 11.87 -2.20
CA THR A 91 -6.43 11.46 -0.81
C THR A 91 -5.18 11.55 0.08
N LEU A 92 -3.98 11.37 -0.51
CA LEU A 92 -2.71 11.61 0.18
C LEU A 92 -2.54 13.09 0.48
N LEU A 93 -2.76 13.96 -0.51
CA LEU A 93 -2.65 15.42 -0.35
C LEU A 93 -3.67 15.96 0.65
N ASP A 94 -4.89 15.45 0.63
CA ASP A 94 -5.95 15.76 1.58
C ASP A 94 -5.54 15.42 3.01
N ALA A 95 -5.03 14.20 3.23
CA ALA A 95 -4.54 13.77 4.53
C ALA A 95 -3.34 14.59 5.01
N LEU A 96 -2.40 14.92 4.11
CA LEU A 96 -1.24 15.75 4.42
C LEU A 96 -1.66 17.19 4.77
N THR A 97 -2.63 17.75 4.04
CA THR A 97 -3.21 19.06 4.31
C THR A 97 -3.91 19.09 5.66
N ASN A 98 -4.69 18.05 5.98
CA ASN A 98 -5.34 17.90 7.28
C ASN A 98 -4.32 17.82 8.43
N ALA A 99 -3.25 17.05 8.27
CA ALA A 99 -2.17 16.94 9.25
C ALA A 99 -1.47 18.29 9.46
N ASN A 100 -1.15 18.98 8.37
CA ASN A 100 -0.50 20.29 8.41
C ASN A 100 -1.37 21.35 9.10
N ALA A 101 -2.69 21.33 8.88
CA ALA A 101 -3.61 22.26 9.54
C ALA A 101 -3.69 22.04 11.06
N LYS A 102 -3.47 20.81 11.55
CA LYS A 102 -3.46 20.47 12.98
C LYS A 102 -2.17 20.88 13.67
N GLN A 103 -1.03 20.86 12.95
CA GLN A 103 0.30 21.17 13.47
C GLN A 103 1.13 21.95 12.44
N PRO A 104 0.84 23.24 12.21
CA PRO A 104 1.44 24.01 11.12
C PRO A 104 2.93 24.30 11.29
N ASP A 105 3.43 24.31 12.53
CA ASP A 105 4.85 24.51 12.84
C ASP A 105 5.66 23.21 12.78
N ASP A 106 5.01 22.08 12.49
CA ASP A 106 5.67 20.79 12.41
C ASP A 106 6.24 20.53 11.01
N ASN A 107 7.57 20.48 10.93
CA ASN A 107 8.28 20.11 9.71
C ASN A 107 8.06 18.64 9.30
N GLN A 108 7.30 17.82 10.03
CA GLN A 108 6.97 16.45 9.63
C GLN A 108 6.15 16.36 8.34
N THR A 109 5.41 17.41 7.97
CA THR A 109 4.56 17.42 6.75
C THR A 109 5.30 17.89 5.48
N THR A 110 6.57 18.27 5.59
CA THR A 110 7.40 18.69 4.45
C THR A 110 8.38 17.58 4.04
N ALA A 111 8.64 17.43 2.74
CA ALA A 111 9.62 16.49 2.22
C ALA A 111 10.08 16.88 0.81
N ASP A 112 11.20 16.32 0.37
CA ASP A 112 11.69 16.52 -1.00
C ASP A 112 10.79 15.82 -2.02
N ILE A 113 10.21 14.68 -1.64
CA ILE A 113 9.35 13.85 -2.50
C ILE A 113 8.06 13.44 -1.75
N VAL A 114 6.92 13.52 -2.43
CA VAL A 114 5.61 13.03 -1.95
C VAL A 114 5.01 12.09 -3.00
N THR A 115 4.67 10.86 -2.60
CA THR A 115 4.17 9.83 -3.55
C THR A 115 3.46 8.67 -2.86
N TRP A 116 2.94 7.69 -3.60
CA TRP A 116 2.43 6.44 -3.03
C TRP A 116 3.55 5.43 -2.77
N ARG A 117 3.44 4.65 -1.70
CA ARG A 117 4.39 3.55 -1.36
C ARG A 117 4.58 2.58 -2.53
N GLY A 118 3.51 2.27 -3.27
CA GLY A 118 3.57 1.40 -4.45
C GLY A 118 4.46 1.93 -5.58
N ILE A 119 4.60 3.25 -5.74
CA ILE A 119 5.50 3.87 -6.71
C ILE A 119 6.96 3.66 -6.29
N MET A 120 7.27 3.85 -5.01
CA MET A 120 8.61 3.58 -4.49
C MET A 120 8.97 2.10 -4.62
N THR A 121 8.03 1.17 -4.38
CA THR A 121 8.23 -0.26 -4.65
C THR A 121 8.59 -0.51 -6.11
N LYS A 122 7.90 0.12 -7.08
CA LYS A 122 8.23 -0.02 -8.51
C LYS A 122 9.65 0.45 -8.83
N LEU A 123 10.04 1.61 -8.31
CA LEU A 123 11.40 2.15 -8.48
C LEU A 123 12.45 1.19 -7.90
N LEU A 124 12.24 0.69 -6.69
CA LEU A 124 13.15 -0.25 -6.02
C LEU A 124 13.24 -1.60 -6.74
N CYS A 125 12.14 -2.09 -7.30
CA CYS A 125 12.08 -3.36 -8.01
C CYS A 125 12.55 -3.27 -9.48
N THR A 126 12.72 -2.08 -10.04
CA THR A 126 13.07 -1.86 -11.46
C THR A 126 14.32 -2.61 -11.94
N PRO A 127 15.42 -2.70 -11.17
CA PRO A 127 16.58 -3.51 -11.56
C PRO A 127 16.27 -5.00 -11.81
N TYR A 128 15.21 -5.51 -11.17
CA TYR A 128 14.84 -6.94 -11.18
C TYR A 128 13.59 -7.22 -12.04
N SER A 129 12.63 -6.29 -12.12
CA SER A 129 11.40 -6.44 -12.90
C SER A 129 11.57 -5.84 -14.30
N ARG A 130 11.80 -6.71 -15.30
CA ARG A 130 11.95 -6.30 -16.71
C ARG A 130 10.70 -6.48 -17.56
N LYS A 131 9.64 -7.09 -17.01
CA LYS A 131 8.46 -7.51 -17.78
C LYS A 131 7.30 -6.52 -17.72
N GLU A 132 7.28 -5.68 -16.68
CA GLU A 132 6.19 -4.77 -16.37
C GLU A 132 6.65 -3.32 -16.51
N PRO A 133 6.39 -2.68 -17.66
CA PRO A 133 6.70 -1.27 -17.83
C PRO A 133 5.77 -0.42 -16.95
N TRP A 134 6.32 0.68 -16.43
CA TRP A 134 5.58 1.67 -15.66
C TRP A 134 5.90 3.07 -16.18
N GLU A 135 4.98 4.00 -15.99
CA GLU A 135 5.13 5.41 -16.32
C GLU A 135 4.71 6.24 -15.09
N LEU A 136 5.49 7.27 -14.77
CA LEU A 136 5.22 8.15 -13.63
C LEU A 136 5.17 9.60 -14.12
N ARG A 137 4.25 10.38 -13.57
CA ARG A 137 4.25 11.84 -13.71
C ARG A 137 4.88 12.44 -12.47
N ALA A 138 5.80 13.39 -12.67
CA ALA A 138 6.46 14.11 -11.60
C ALA A 138 6.26 15.60 -11.78
N THR A 139 5.70 16.27 -10.76
CA THR A 139 5.47 17.72 -10.75
C THR A 139 6.20 18.33 -9.58
N LYS A 140 7.05 19.34 -9.82
CA LYS A 140 7.70 20.09 -8.75
C LYS A 140 6.85 21.32 -8.39
N TYR A 141 6.46 21.43 -7.12
CA TYR A 141 5.70 22.56 -6.60
C TYR A 141 6.24 22.96 -5.22
N ASN A 142 6.54 24.24 -5.02
CA ASN A 142 7.10 24.80 -3.78
C ASN A 142 8.30 24.02 -3.21
N GLY A 143 9.19 23.54 -4.08
CA GLY A 143 10.39 22.79 -3.69
C GLY A 143 10.19 21.27 -3.61
N THR A 144 8.96 20.79 -3.43
CA THR A 144 8.60 19.38 -3.32
C THR A 144 8.30 18.76 -4.68
N ILE A 145 8.74 17.53 -4.92
CA ILE A 145 8.39 16.74 -6.10
C ILE A 145 7.23 15.80 -5.74
N TYR A 146 6.11 15.95 -6.42
CA TYR A 146 4.95 15.08 -6.30
C TYR A 146 4.99 14.06 -7.44
N MET A 147 4.89 12.78 -7.11
CA MET A 147 4.89 11.71 -8.12
C MET A 147 3.63 10.85 -8.04
N GLU A 148 3.03 10.63 -9.19
CA GLU A 148 1.88 9.73 -9.38
C GLU A 148 2.14 8.75 -10.54
N GLU A 149 1.40 7.64 -10.56
CA GLU A 149 1.47 6.68 -11.65
C GLU A 149 0.57 7.09 -12.81
N GLN A 150 1.12 7.01 -14.02
CA GLN A 150 0.34 7.01 -15.24
C GLN A 150 0.19 5.56 -15.71
N VAL A 151 -1.04 5.04 -15.66
CA VAL A 151 -1.31 3.66 -16.09
C VAL A 151 -1.04 3.53 -17.59
N THR A 152 -0.09 2.67 -17.95
CA THR A 152 0.30 2.42 -19.33
C THR A 152 -0.83 1.75 -20.13
N GLU A 153 -0.90 2.00 -21.44
CA GLU A 153 -1.89 1.33 -22.31
C GLU A 153 -1.76 -0.20 -22.27
N LYS A 154 -0.52 -0.71 -22.17
CA LYS A 154 -0.25 -2.14 -22.04
C LYS A 154 -0.90 -2.72 -20.79
N LYS A 155 -0.80 -2.02 -19.65
CA LYS A 155 -1.40 -2.45 -18.38
C LYS A 155 -2.93 -2.44 -18.47
N LYS A 156 -3.52 -1.35 -18.99
CA LYS A 156 -4.98 -1.26 -19.22
C LYS A 156 -5.50 -2.40 -20.10
N ASN A 157 -4.81 -2.69 -21.20
CA ASN A 157 -5.20 -3.78 -22.10
C ASN A 157 -5.09 -5.15 -21.44
N SER A 158 -4.05 -5.37 -20.63
CA SER A 158 -3.89 -6.63 -19.88
C SER A 158 -4.98 -6.84 -18.83
N GLU A 159 -5.38 -5.78 -18.13
CA GLU A 159 -6.46 -5.82 -17.13
C GLU A 159 -7.82 -6.08 -17.80
N ASN A 160 -8.09 -5.42 -18.92
CA ASN A 160 -9.31 -5.64 -19.71
C ASN A 160 -9.41 -7.07 -20.27
N GLN A 161 -8.27 -7.71 -20.54
CA GLN A 161 -8.19 -9.09 -21.04
C GLN A 161 -7.98 -10.12 -19.93
N ALA A 162 -8.09 -9.72 -18.66
CA ALA A 162 -7.94 -10.65 -17.55
C ALA A 162 -9.00 -11.75 -17.61
N SER A 163 -8.53 -13.00 -17.63
CA SER A 163 -9.38 -14.18 -17.57
C SER A 163 -10.17 -14.23 -16.25
N ASP A 164 -11.29 -14.94 -16.23
CA ASP A 164 -12.08 -15.12 -15.00
C ASP A 164 -11.27 -15.76 -13.88
N ARG A 165 -10.33 -16.66 -14.23
CA ARG A 165 -9.40 -17.24 -13.28
C ARG A 165 -8.47 -16.17 -12.67
N GLN A 166 -7.96 -15.22 -13.45
CA GLN A 166 -7.12 -14.14 -12.92
C GLN A 166 -7.91 -13.23 -11.99
N LYS A 167 -9.14 -12.86 -12.36
CA LYS A 167 -10.04 -12.06 -11.51
C LYS A 167 -10.34 -12.78 -10.19
N LEU A 168 -10.61 -14.08 -10.25
CA LEU A 168 -10.81 -14.91 -9.07
C LEU A 168 -9.56 -14.98 -8.17
N MET A 169 -8.37 -15.09 -8.76
CA MET A 169 -7.12 -15.06 -8.00
C MET A 169 -6.86 -13.70 -7.34
N SER A 170 -7.22 -12.58 -8.00
CA SER A 170 -7.17 -11.25 -7.38
C SER A 170 -8.15 -11.14 -6.20
N TYR A 171 -9.35 -11.71 -6.33
CA TYR A 171 -10.32 -11.75 -5.23
C TYR A 171 -9.83 -12.52 -4.01
N TRP A 172 -9.07 -13.61 -4.21
CA TRP A 172 -8.56 -14.43 -3.10
C TRP A 172 -7.73 -13.64 -2.08
N GLY A 173 -7.04 -12.57 -2.50
CA GLY A 173 -6.34 -11.65 -1.58
C GLY A 173 -7.31 -10.97 -0.63
N TYR A 174 -8.28 -10.23 -1.17
CA TYR A 174 -9.30 -9.54 -0.38
C TYR A 174 -10.14 -10.50 0.47
N ARG A 175 -10.42 -11.70 -0.05
CA ARG A 175 -11.14 -12.73 0.71
C ARG A 175 -10.31 -13.24 1.89
N PHE A 176 -9.01 -13.40 1.70
CA PHE A 176 -8.09 -13.78 2.77
C PHE A 176 -8.01 -12.69 3.85
N GLU A 177 -7.94 -11.42 3.47
CA GLU A 177 -8.04 -10.28 4.39
C GLU A 177 -9.34 -10.33 5.20
N THR A 178 -10.48 -10.54 4.53
CA THR A 178 -11.80 -10.68 5.19
C THR A 178 -11.81 -11.81 6.23
N LEU A 179 -11.14 -12.93 5.95
CA LEU A 179 -11.06 -14.08 6.86
C LEU A 179 -10.04 -13.89 8.00
N CYS A 180 -9.04 -13.01 7.81
CA CYS A 180 -7.93 -12.84 8.72
C CYS A 180 -8.02 -11.56 9.55
N THR A 181 -9.12 -10.83 9.45
CA THR A 181 -9.30 -9.55 10.13
C THR A 181 -10.65 -9.45 10.84
N VAL A 182 -10.72 -8.51 11.79
CA VAL A 182 -11.90 -8.11 12.55
C VAL A 182 -11.90 -6.60 12.79
N THR A 183 -13.07 -6.03 13.10
CA THR A 183 -13.30 -4.58 13.24
C THR A 183 -12.92 -4.01 14.61
N LYS A 184 -12.98 -4.83 15.66
CA LYS A 184 -12.57 -4.46 17.02
C LYS A 184 -11.35 -5.25 17.47
N PRO A 185 -10.56 -4.74 18.41
CA PRO A 185 -9.40 -5.45 18.93
C PRO A 185 -9.70 -6.90 19.35
N PRO A 186 -8.79 -7.87 19.10
CA PRO A 186 -9.06 -9.29 19.39
C PRO A 186 -9.39 -9.61 20.85
N HIS A 187 -8.96 -8.80 21.81
CA HIS A 187 -9.26 -8.99 23.24
C HIS A 187 -10.69 -8.54 23.62
N GLU A 188 -11.32 -7.66 22.83
CA GLU A 188 -12.73 -7.27 22.95
C GLU A 188 -13.66 -8.27 22.22
N MET A 189 -13.06 -9.24 21.52
CA MET A 189 -13.78 -10.33 20.86
C MET A 189 -13.92 -11.52 21.82
N THR A 190 -15.15 -12.01 21.91
CA THR A 190 -15.53 -13.33 22.40
C THR A 190 -15.52 -14.33 21.24
N LYS A 191 -15.44 -15.63 21.57
CA LYS A 191 -15.51 -16.70 20.55
C LYS A 191 -16.87 -16.77 19.85
N GLN A 192 -17.90 -16.17 20.43
CA GLN A 192 -19.27 -16.14 19.93
C GLN A 192 -19.63 -14.82 19.23
N ASP A 193 -18.66 -13.91 19.03
CA ASP A 193 -18.92 -12.67 18.31
C ASP A 193 -19.49 -12.94 16.92
N ALA A 194 -20.58 -12.25 16.60
CA ALA A 194 -21.31 -12.41 15.35
C ALA A 194 -20.39 -12.19 14.14
N GLU A 195 -19.49 -11.20 14.23
CA GLU A 195 -18.52 -10.90 13.18
C GLU A 195 -17.64 -12.11 12.80
N LEU A 196 -17.26 -12.96 13.75
CA LEU A 196 -16.46 -14.17 13.47
C LEU A 196 -17.23 -15.20 12.65
N GLN A 197 -18.55 -15.21 12.76
CA GLN A 197 -19.43 -16.06 11.93
C GLN A 197 -19.75 -15.38 10.59
N GLU A 198 -20.09 -14.09 10.61
CA GLU A 198 -20.44 -13.31 9.41
C GLU A 198 -19.31 -13.30 8.39
N ARG A 199 -18.05 -13.14 8.83
CA ARG A 199 -16.90 -13.13 7.94
C ARG A 199 -16.71 -14.44 7.16
N LEU A 200 -17.26 -15.56 7.62
CA LEU A 200 -17.15 -16.86 6.93
C LEU A 200 -17.95 -16.90 5.62
N THR A 201 -18.98 -16.05 5.50
CA THR A 201 -19.83 -15.95 4.31
C THR A 201 -19.80 -14.57 3.65
N ALA A 202 -19.15 -13.59 4.28
CA ALA A 202 -18.99 -12.25 3.75
C ALA A 202 -18.19 -12.23 2.43
N SER A 203 -18.49 -11.25 1.58
CA SER A 203 -17.65 -10.92 0.44
C SER A 203 -16.75 -9.71 0.74
N ALA A 204 -15.83 -9.43 -0.16
CA ALA A 204 -14.95 -8.26 -0.09
C ALA A 204 -15.60 -7.02 -0.72
N ASN A 205 -15.31 -5.86 -0.14
CA ASN A 205 -15.60 -4.56 -0.72
C ASN A 205 -14.30 -3.76 -0.85
N THR A 206 -13.79 -3.60 -2.07
CA THR A 206 -12.49 -2.95 -2.32
C THR A 206 -12.55 -1.43 -2.32
N ASN A 207 -13.72 -0.83 -2.03
CA ASN A 207 -13.81 0.60 -1.72
C ASN A 207 -13.22 0.91 -0.35
N ILE A 208 -13.35 -0.02 0.60
CA ILE A 208 -12.92 0.16 1.99
C ILE A 208 -11.40 0.09 2.05
N GLN A 209 -10.76 1.11 2.60
CA GLN A 209 -9.31 1.14 2.80
C GLN A 209 -8.94 1.86 4.10
N TYR A 210 -7.87 1.38 4.73
CA TYR A 210 -7.19 2.11 5.79
C TYR A 210 -5.79 2.48 5.32
N CYS A 211 -5.46 3.77 5.39
CA CYS A 211 -4.22 4.29 4.85
C CYS A 211 -3.45 5.08 5.91
N ILE A 212 -2.13 4.98 5.85
CA ILE A 212 -1.20 5.77 6.67
C ILE A 212 -0.33 6.64 5.78
N LEU A 213 0.10 7.79 6.30
CA LEU A 213 1.16 8.61 5.72
C LEU A 213 2.41 8.44 6.58
N VAL A 214 3.53 8.10 5.96
CA VAL A 214 4.81 7.94 6.64
C VAL A 214 5.85 8.86 6.06
N LYS A 215 6.72 9.40 6.91
CA LYS A 215 7.93 10.12 6.52
C LYS A 215 9.15 9.25 6.74
N THR A 216 10.03 9.22 5.76
CA THR A 216 11.34 8.54 5.81
C THR A 216 12.39 9.39 5.09
N LYS A 217 13.62 8.87 5.03
CA LYS A 217 14.72 9.44 4.27
C LYS A 217 15.47 8.31 3.56
N LEU A 218 15.64 8.42 2.24
CA LEU A 218 16.47 7.52 1.43
C LEU A 218 17.66 8.30 0.86
N GLY A 219 18.86 7.93 1.28
CA GLY A 219 20.07 8.72 1.01
C GLY A 219 19.94 10.12 1.58
N ASN A 220 19.97 11.14 0.72
CA ASN A 220 19.82 12.54 1.12
C ASN A 220 18.39 13.08 0.98
N ASN A 221 17.46 12.31 0.39
CA ASN A 221 16.12 12.78 0.07
C ASN A 221 15.13 12.33 1.14
N SER A 222 14.41 13.29 1.70
CA SER A 222 13.24 13.06 2.54
C SER A 222 12.04 12.70 1.67
N ILE A 223 11.25 11.71 2.11
CA ILE A 223 10.14 11.16 1.34
C ILE A 223 8.93 11.03 2.27
N ILE A 224 7.79 11.56 1.85
CA ILE A 224 6.49 11.23 2.42
C ILE A 224 5.78 10.26 1.48
N MET A 225 5.28 9.16 2.04
CA MET A 225 4.54 8.15 1.30
C MET A 225 3.19 7.85 1.94
N GLY A 226 2.14 7.80 1.12
CA GLY A 226 0.89 7.16 1.49
C GLY A 226 0.97 5.64 1.29
N ALA A 227 0.41 4.86 2.21
CA ALA A 227 0.35 3.41 2.11
C ALA A 227 -0.98 2.88 2.66
N GLU A 228 -1.65 2.03 1.89
CA GLU A 228 -2.69 1.14 2.39
C GLU A 228 -2.08 0.11 3.35
N VAL A 229 -2.82 -0.21 4.40
CA VAL A 229 -2.44 -1.16 5.44
C VAL A 229 -3.60 -2.11 5.72
N ASP A 230 -3.32 -3.41 5.63
CA ASP A 230 -4.36 -4.44 5.73
C ASP A 230 -4.92 -4.57 7.16
N CYS A 231 -4.06 -4.61 8.17
CA CYS A 231 -4.49 -4.65 9.57
C CYS A 231 -3.35 -4.32 10.55
N CYS A 232 -3.67 -4.30 11.84
CA CYS A 232 -2.71 -4.22 12.94
C CYS A 232 -2.75 -5.45 13.86
N ARG A 233 -1.63 -5.74 14.53
CA ARG A 233 -1.42 -6.98 15.29
C ARG A 233 -2.29 -7.11 16.56
N GLY A 234 -2.74 -6.00 17.15
CA GLY A 234 -3.19 -5.96 18.55
C GLY A 234 -2.01 -6.30 19.48
N ILE A 235 -1.73 -5.51 20.51
CA ILE A 235 -0.60 -5.79 21.41
C ILE A 235 -1.09 -5.93 22.84
N ILE A 236 -0.72 -7.06 23.44
CA ILE A 236 -0.68 -7.26 24.88
C ILE A 236 0.64 -6.68 25.39
N VAL A 237 0.61 -5.52 26.05
CA VAL A 237 1.79 -5.02 26.78
C VAL A 237 1.71 -5.56 28.21
N ILE A 238 2.66 -6.41 28.60
CA ILE A 238 2.87 -6.77 30.01
C ILE A 238 3.63 -5.61 30.67
N GLN A 239 2.96 -4.79 31.47
CA GLN A 239 3.65 -3.83 32.34
C GLN A 239 3.95 -4.47 33.70
N ASN A 240 5.24 -4.52 34.05
CA ASN A 240 5.81 -4.81 35.37
C ASN A 240 5.48 -6.17 36.04
N ILE A 241 6.51 -6.99 36.21
CA ILE A 241 6.55 -8.06 37.21
C ILE A 241 6.86 -7.40 38.56
N LYS A 242 5.83 -7.06 39.34
CA LYS A 242 5.99 -6.86 40.80
C LYS A 242 5.05 -7.81 41.51
N GLU A 243 5.64 -8.76 42.23
CA GLU A 243 5.01 -9.64 43.21
C GLU A 243 3.62 -10.17 42.82
N MET A 244 3.62 -11.24 42.01
CA MET A 244 2.55 -12.24 41.91
C MET A 244 1.12 -11.78 41.55
N CYS A 245 0.93 -10.53 41.13
CA CYS A 245 -0.31 -10.03 40.53
C CYS A 245 -0.01 -9.50 39.12
N ILE A 246 -0.64 -10.10 38.10
CA ILE A 246 -0.61 -9.58 36.74
C ILE A 246 -1.68 -8.48 36.65
N GLU A 247 -1.28 -7.21 36.75
CA GLU A 247 -2.13 -6.10 36.30
C GLU A 247 -1.96 -5.96 34.77
N CYS A 248 -2.83 -6.63 34.02
CA CYS A 248 -2.97 -6.39 32.59
C CYS A 248 -3.67 -5.04 32.36
N SER A 249 -2.91 -3.95 32.23
CA SER A 249 -3.46 -2.72 31.65
C SER A 249 -3.51 -2.89 30.13
N VAL A 250 -4.67 -3.27 29.63
CA VAL A 250 -4.97 -3.47 28.22
C VAL A 250 -4.96 -2.12 27.48
N ILE A 251 -4.09 -1.96 26.48
CA ILE A 251 -4.11 -0.80 25.59
C ILE A 251 -4.04 -1.31 24.14
N ASP A 252 -5.15 -1.87 23.69
CA ASP A 252 -5.34 -2.24 22.29
C ASP A 252 -5.76 -1.04 21.47
N VAL A 253 -4.81 -0.11 21.32
CA VAL A 253 -5.01 1.05 20.49
C VAL A 253 -3.85 1.08 19.51
N LYS A 254 -4.14 1.44 18.26
CA LYS A 254 -3.17 2.10 17.38
C LYS A 254 -2.19 2.90 18.25
N PRO A 255 -0.87 2.68 18.14
CA PRO A 255 0.08 3.25 19.10
C PRO A 255 -0.21 4.73 19.33
N LYS A 256 -0.34 5.13 20.60
CA LYS A 256 -0.68 6.53 20.99
C LYS A 256 0.30 7.55 20.37
N ASP A 257 1.51 7.10 20.05
CA ASP A 257 2.50 7.83 19.28
C ASP A 257 2.79 7.12 17.93
N PRO A 258 2.16 7.59 16.84
CA PRO A 258 2.41 7.11 15.47
C PRO A 258 3.89 7.22 15.04
N LEU A 259 4.67 8.13 15.65
CA LEU A 259 6.07 8.37 15.30
C LEU A 259 7.01 7.28 15.84
N GLN A 260 6.55 6.42 16.76
CA GLN A 260 7.40 5.45 17.43
C GLN A 260 7.24 4.01 16.93
N GLN A 261 6.11 3.60 16.34
CA GLN A 261 5.86 2.17 16.10
C GLN A 261 5.03 1.82 14.84
N PRO A 262 5.59 1.96 13.62
CA PRO A 262 5.03 1.34 12.42
C PRO A 262 5.05 -0.20 12.49
N SER A 263 5.80 -0.77 13.43
CA SER A 263 6.02 -2.21 13.63
C SER A 263 4.78 -3.03 13.96
N ASN A 264 3.63 -2.37 14.16
CA ASN A 264 2.40 -3.02 14.61
C ASN A 264 1.45 -3.34 13.46
N TYR A 265 1.73 -2.84 12.26
CA TYR A 265 0.97 -3.16 11.06
C TYR A 265 1.38 -4.52 10.49
N ILE A 266 0.40 -5.22 9.92
CA ILE A 266 0.55 -6.54 9.30
C ILE A 266 0.07 -6.43 7.86
N GLU A 267 0.92 -6.85 6.93
CA GLU A 267 0.56 -7.10 5.54
C GLU A 267 0.14 -8.56 5.39
N LEU A 268 -1.00 -8.78 4.74
CA LEU A 268 -1.58 -10.07 4.42
C LEU A 268 -1.39 -10.37 2.94
N LYS A 269 -0.92 -11.58 2.63
CA LYS A 269 -0.70 -12.03 1.26
C LYS A 269 -1.12 -13.48 1.09
N THR A 270 -1.59 -13.79 -0.11
CA THR A 270 -1.85 -15.14 -0.57
C THR A 270 -0.80 -15.53 -1.61
N SER A 271 -0.40 -16.80 -1.60
CA SER A 271 0.48 -17.38 -2.61
C SER A 271 0.11 -18.84 -2.82
N ARG A 272 0.56 -19.41 -3.95
CA ARG A 272 0.39 -20.83 -4.22
C ARG A 272 1.12 -21.65 -3.15
N VAL A 273 0.52 -22.78 -2.75
CA VAL A 273 1.20 -23.78 -1.92
C VAL A 273 2.49 -24.25 -2.61
N ILE A 274 3.57 -24.30 -1.83
CA ILE A 274 4.88 -24.75 -2.29
C ILE A 274 4.91 -26.27 -2.17
N GLU A 275 4.81 -26.94 -3.32
CA GLU A 275 4.74 -28.41 -3.42
C GLU A 275 6.04 -29.01 -3.98
N SER A 276 6.97 -28.16 -4.45
CA SER A 276 8.22 -28.58 -5.08
C SER A 276 9.32 -27.54 -4.90
N GLU A 277 10.58 -27.97 -5.05
CA GLU A 277 11.75 -27.06 -5.07
C GLU A 277 11.64 -25.98 -6.15
N ARG A 278 11.02 -26.32 -7.29
CA ARG A 278 10.77 -25.34 -8.36
C ARG A 278 9.77 -24.27 -7.92
N ASN A 279 8.72 -24.63 -7.18
CA ASN A 279 7.79 -23.66 -6.62
C ASN A 279 8.51 -22.76 -5.61
N GLN A 280 9.35 -23.33 -4.74
CA GLN A 280 10.14 -22.59 -3.75
C GLN A 280 11.06 -21.58 -4.43
N TYR A 281 11.85 -22.03 -5.42
CA TYR A 281 12.75 -21.16 -6.17
C TYR A 281 12.01 -20.01 -6.86
N SER A 282 10.79 -20.24 -7.35
CA SER A 282 9.97 -19.19 -7.97
C SER A 282 9.32 -18.25 -6.96
N PHE A 283 9.17 -18.66 -5.70
CA PHE A 283 8.61 -17.83 -4.64
C PHE A 283 9.66 -16.89 -4.05
N ASP A 284 10.89 -17.37 -3.91
CA ASP A 284 12.01 -16.59 -3.35
C ASP A 284 12.57 -15.53 -4.32
N ARG A 285 12.23 -15.63 -5.61
CA ARG A 285 12.75 -14.80 -6.72
C ARG A 285 11.74 -13.77 -7.20
#